data_AF-A0A3M6YH58-F1
#
_entry.id   AF-A0A3M6YH58-F1
#
_cell.length_a   1.000
_cell.length_b   1.000
_cell.length_c   1.000
_cell.angle_alpha   90.00
_cell.angle_beta   90.00
_cell.angle_gamma   90.00
#
_symmetry.space_group_name_H-M   'P 1'
#
loop_
_entity.id
_entity.type
_entity.pdbx_description
1 polymer ?
#
loop_
_entity_poly.entity_id
_entity_poly.type
_entity_poly.pdbx_seq_one_letter_code
_entity_poly.pdbx_strand_id
1 'polypeptide(L)'
;MDPPQSSAAAASAANKPRLTEAQKKQNHIISEQKRREAIRKGFDRLSQIVPGMGGQGRSEAMVLSATVEYMKVQIKRKEELRKLAAEKGMGNAEFEKVYEDVTKSLNEAGNAGSSGAGGGGAAGGEDGGGDKK
;
A
#
# COMPACT_ATOMS: atom_id res chain seq x y z
N MET A 1 30.08 -28.29 40.49
CA MET A 1 28.98 -27.51 41.07
C MET A 1 28.95 -26.19 40.34
N ASP A 2 28.29 -26.17 39.18
CA ASP A 2 28.11 -24.97 38.36
C ASP A 2 26.93 -24.14 38.88
N PRO A 3 27.04 -22.80 38.95
CA PRO A 3 25.90 -21.97 39.30
C PRO A 3 25.01 -21.74 38.05
N PRO A 4 23.67 -21.76 38.18
CA PRO A 4 22.80 -21.40 37.06
C PRO A 4 22.67 -19.87 36.96
N GLN A 5 23.25 -19.28 35.92
CA GLN A 5 22.90 -17.92 35.51
C GLN A 5 21.85 -17.97 34.39
N SER A 6 20.58 -17.75 34.72
CA SER A 6 19.53 -17.46 33.73
C SER A 6 18.30 -16.75 34.30
N SER A 7 18.48 -15.65 35.04
CA SER A 7 17.34 -14.84 35.55
C SER A 7 17.34 -13.37 35.14
N ALA A 8 18.19 -12.94 34.19
CA ALA A 8 18.24 -11.54 33.77
C ALA A 8 17.36 -11.20 32.55
N ALA A 9 16.97 -12.18 31.73
CA ALA A 9 16.19 -11.93 30.50
C ALA A 9 14.66 -11.92 30.72
N ALA A 10 14.16 -12.45 31.84
CA ALA A 10 12.73 -12.53 32.14
C ALA A 10 12.19 -11.32 32.92
N ALA A 11 13.06 -10.49 33.51
CA ALA A 11 12.64 -9.37 34.36
C ALA A 11 12.21 -8.11 33.58
N SER A 12 12.54 -7.99 32.28
CA SER A 12 12.18 -6.83 31.46
C SER A 12 10.80 -6.95 30.79
N ALA A 13 10.20 -8.14 30.76
CA ALA A 13 8.86 -8.35 30.22
C ALA A 13 7.74 -8.14 31.25
N ALA A 14 8.07 -8.14 32.55
CA ALA A 14 7.10 -8.07 33.65
C ALA A 14 6.60 -6.65 33.99
N ASN A 15 7.17 -5.61 33.35
CA ASN A 15 6.88 -4.20 33.68
C ASN A 15 6.06 -3.45 32.61
N LYS A 16 5.40 -4.17 31.68
CA LYS A 16 4.37 -3.54 30.84
C LYS A 16 3.01 -3.74 31.51
N PRO A 17 2.38 -2.68 32.07
CA PRO A 17 1.05 -2.83 32.67
C PRO A 17 0.08 -3.39 31.62
N ARG A 18 -0.74 -4.37 32.03
CA ARG A 18 -1.81 -4.91 31.17
C ARG A 18 -2.73 -3.77 30.79
N LEU A 19 -3.00 -3.59 29.49
CA LEU A 19 -3.88 -2.54 28.98
C LEU A 19 -5.24 -2.59 29.70
N THR A 20 -5.68 -1.45 30.22
CA THR A 20 -7.03 -1.30 30.79
C THR A 20 -8.09 -1.52 29.70
N GLU A 21 -9.32 -1.84 30.08
CA GLU A 21 -10.41 -2.02 29.11
C GLU A 21 -10.65 -0.76 28.27
N ALA A 22 -10.57 0.42 28.89
CA ALA A 22 -10.61 1.70 28.20
C ALA A 22 -9.47 1.86 27.19
N GLN A 23 -8.23 1.52 27.57
CA GLN A 23 -7.08 1.55 26.67
C GLN A 23 -7.21 0.55 25.51
N LYS A 24 -7.73 -0.65 25.76
CA LYS A 24 -7.97 -1.64 24.69
C LYS A 24 -9.00 -1.14 23.68
N LYS A 25 -10.10 -0.57 24.15
CA LYS A 25 -11.14 0.03 23.30
C LYS A 25 -10.56 1.16 22.44
N GLN A 26 -9.75 2.04 23.03
CA GLN A 26 -9.09 3.12 22.30
C GLN A 26 -8.10 2.59 21.25
N ASN A 27 -7.25 1.63 21.61
CA ASN A 27 -6.31 1.01 20.67
C ASN A 27 -7.02 0.31 19.51
N HIS A 28 -8.15 -0.35 19.77
CA HIS A 28 -8.95 -0.98 18.72
C HIS A 28 -9.48 0.06 17.72
N ILE A 29 -10.01 1.19 18.20
CA ILE A 29 -10.50 2.28 17.34
C ILE A 29 -9.36 2.84 16.46
N ILE A 30 -8.21 3.15 17.07
CA ILE A 30 -7.04 3.66 16.35
C ILE A 30 -6.54 2.66 15.30
N SER A 31 -6.44 1.38 15.67
CA SER A 31 -5.96 0.33 14.77
C SER A 31 -6.89 0.15 13.58
N GLU A 32 -8.21 0.17 13.80
CA GLU A 32 -9.19 0.05 12.74
C GLU A 32 -9.23 1.30 11.85
N GLN A 33 -9.08 2.50 12.42
CA GLN A 33 -8.96 3.73 11.64
C GLN A 33 -7.74 3.68 10.72
N LYS A 34 -6.57 3.31 11.25
CA LYS A 34 -5.34 3.16 10.46
C LYS A 34 -5.50 2.11 9.36
N ARG A 35 -6.16 0.98 9.68
CA ARG A 35 -6.47 -0.07 8.68
C ARG A 35 -7.35 0.50 7.56
N ARG A 36 -8.41 1.23 7.88
CA ARG A 36 -9.31 1.84 6.88
C ARG A 36 -8.60 2.89 6.02
N GLU A 37 -7.74 3.71 6.62
CA GLU A 37 -6.93 4.68 5.88
C GLU A 37 -5.97 4.01 4.91
N ALA A 38 -5.32 2.91 5.31
CA ALA A 38 -4.47 2.12 4.43
C ALA A 38 -5.25 1.53 3.25
N ILE A 39 -6.45 0.99 3.49
CA ILE A 39 -7.32 0.47 2.42
C ILE A 39 -7.69 1.58 1.43
N ARG A 40 -8.11 2.75 1.92
CA ARG A 40 -8.45 3.89 1.05
C ARG A 40 -7.29 4.34 0.17
N LYS A 41 -6.09 4.46 0.75
CA LYS A 41 -4.87 4.77 -0.02
C LYS A 41 -4.61 3.74 -1.11
N GLY A 42 -4.91 2.46 -0.86
CA GLY A 42 -4.86 1.40 -1.86
C GLY A 42 -5.82 1.63 -3.02
N PHE A 43 -7.07 1.99 -2.73
CA PHE A 43 -8.06 2.34 -3.75
C PHE A 43 -7.71 3.59 -4.55
N ASP A 44 -7.19 4.63 -3.89
CA ASP A 44 -6.72 5.84 -4.56
C ASP A 44 -5.60 5.49 -5.56
N ARG A 45 -4.63 4.65 -5.16
CA ARG A 45 -3.57 4.16 -6.05
C ARG A 45 -4.13 3.31 -7.20
N LEU A 46 -5.05 2.40 -6.94
CA LEU A 46 -5.71 1.60 -7.98
C LEU A 46 -6.40 2.49 -9.02
N SER A 47 -7.10 3.53 -8.56
CA SER A 47 -7.82 4.47 -9.41
C SER A 47 -6.91 5.27 -10.36
N GLN A 48 -5.63 5.44 -10.00
CA GLN A 48 -4.63 6.10 -10.83
C GLN A 48 -4.03 5.17 -11.90
N ILE A 49 -4.00 3.86 -11.64
CA ILE A 49 -3.44 2.86 -12.56
C ILE A 49 -4.47 2.44 -13.60
N VAL A 50 -5.73 2.29 -13.20
CA VAL A 50 -6.79 1.82 -14.08
C VAL A 50 -7.28 2.96 -14.98
N PRO A 51 -7.21 2.80 -16.31
CA PRO A 51 -7.64 3.85 -17.24
C PRO A 51 -9.10 4.27 -16.99
N GLY A 52 -9.34 5.58 -16.97
CA GLY A 52 -10.67 6.15 -16.80
C GLY A 52 -11.18 6.21 -15.35
N MET A 53 -10.45 5.68 -14.36
CA MET A 53 -10.88 5.66 -12.94
C MET A 53 -10.27 6.78 -12.09
N GLY A 54 -9.51 7.72 -12.68
CA GLY A 54 -8.84 8.79 -11.95
C GLY A 54 -9.79 9.59 -11.05
N GLY A 55 -9.47 9.69 -9.76
CA GLY A 55 -10.30 10.41 -8.78
C GLY A 55 -11.53 9.63 -8.28
N GLN A 56 -11.76 8.41 -8.77
CA GLN A 56 -12.88 7.55 -8.34
C GLN A 56 -12.53 6.59 -7.21
N GLY A 57 -11.45 6.83 -6.45
CA GLY A 57 -11.02 5.97 -5.33
C GLY A 57 -12.09 5.73 -4.25
N ARG A 58 -13.17 6.53 -4.22
CA ARG A 58 -14.33 6.34 -3.33
C ARG A 58 -15.43 5.42 -3.87
N SER A 59 -15.38 5.06 -5.16
CA SER A 59 -16.33 4.15 -5.80
C SER A 59 -15.76 2.72 -5.82
N GLU A 60 -15.58 2.11 -4.64
CA GLU A 60 -14.84 0.85 -4.46
C GLU A 60 -15.27 -0.26 -5.44
N ALA A 61 -16.58 -0.51 -5.56
CA ALA A 61 -17.11 -1.54 -6.47
C ALA A 61 -16.75 -1.28 -7.93
N MET A 62 -16.89 -0.03 -8.40
CA MET A 62 -16.54 0.35 -9.77
C MET A 62 -15.05 0.20 -10.03
N VAL A 63 -14.21 0.66 -9.10
CA VAL A 63 -12.75 0.54 -9.21
C VAL A 63 -12.35 -0.92 -9.32
N LEU A 64 -12.90 -1.81 -8.48
CA LEU A 64 -12.59 -3.25 -8.55
C LEU A 64 -13.06 -3.87 -9.88
N SER A 65 -14.29 -3.59 -10.31
CA SER A 65 -14.81 -4.11 -11.58
C SER A 65 -13.96 -3.66 -12.77
N ALA A 66 -13.63 -2.36 -12.84
CA ALA A 66 -12.77 -1.82 -13.90
C ALA A 66 -11.34 -2.38 -13.82
N THR A 67 -10.81 -2.62 -12.62
CA THR A 67 -9.50 -3.26 -12.43
C THR A 67 -9.47 -4.66 -13.01
N VAL A 68 -10.51 -5.47 -12.73
CA VAL A 68 -10.61 -6.84 -13.28
C VAL A 68 -10.68 -6.82 -14.80
N GLU A 69 -11.46 -5.92 -15.38
CA GLU A 69 -11.56 -5.79 -16.83
C GLU A 69 -10.22 -5.37 -17.44
N TYR A 70 -9.55 -4.39 -16.83
CA TYR A 70 -8.23 -3.95 -17.27
C TYR A 70 -7.20 -5.08 -17.21
N MET A 71 -7.19 -5.91 -16.15
CA MET A 71 -6.29 -7.07 -16.06
C MET A 71 -6.52 -8.06 -17.21
N LYS A 72 -7.77 -8.35 -17.58
CA LYS A 72 -8.07 -9.22 -18.73
C LYS A 72 -7.51 -8.65 -20.03
N VAL A 73 -7.67 -7.33 -20.24
CA VAL A 73 -7.10 -6.63 -21.40
C VAL A 73 -5.57 -6.75 -21.42
N GLN A 74 -4.90 -6.58 -20.27
CA GLN A 74 -3.44 -6.72 -20.20
C GLN A 74 -2.96 -8.15 -20.50
N ILE A 75 -3.66 -9.18 -20.00
CA ILE A 75 -3.34 -10.58 -20.31
C ILE A 75 -3.46 -10.84 -21.80
N LYS A 76 -4.57 -10.41 -22.42
CA LYS A 76 -4.77 -10.54 -23.87
C LYS A 76 -3.70 -9.80 -24.66
N ARG A 77 -3.34 -8.58 -24.26
CA ARG A 77 -2.27 -7.81 -24.90
C ARG A 77 -0.92 -8.53 -24.81
N LYS A 78 -0.59 -9.16 -23.67
CA LYS A 78 0.63 -9.96 -23.53
C LYS A 78 0.63 -11.13 -24.52
N GLU A 79 -0.49 -11.81 -24.69
CA GLU A 79 -0.62 -12.91 -25.66
C GLU A 79 -0.47 -12.43 -27.11
N GLU A 80 -1.08 -11.30 -27.47
CA GLU A 80 -0.94 -10.67 -28.79
C GLU A 80 0.52 -10.29 -29.08
N LEU A 81 1.21 -9.69 -28.11
CA LEU A 81 2.63 -9.39 -28.21
C LEU A 81 3.49 -10.64 -28.40
N ARG A 82 3.16 -11.72 -27.67
CA ARG A 82 3.85 -13.01 -27.82
C ARG A 82 3.69 -13.57 -29.23
N LYS A 83 2.47 -13.52 -29.79
CA LYS A 83 2.19 -13.96 -31.17
C LYS A 83 2.99 -13.14 -32.19
N LEU A 84 2.97 -11.81 -32.05
CA LEU A 84 3.72 -10.91 -32.94
C LEU A 84 5.24 -11.14 -32.85
N ALA A 85 5.76 -11.45 -31.66
CA ALA A 85 7.16 -11.78 -31.48
C ALA A 85 7.51 -13.11 -32.18
N ALA A 86 6.65 -14.13 -32.06
CA ALA A 86 6.82 -15.41 -32.72
C ALA A 86 6.80 -15.29 -34.26
N GLU A 87 5.91 -14.46 -34.82
CA GLU A 87 5.88 -14.14 -36.26
C GLU A 87 7.19 -13.49 -36.74
N LYS A 88 7.87 -12.77 -35.86
CA LYS A 88 9.19 -12.16 -36.11
C LYS A 88 10.36 -13.11 -35.82
N GLY A 89 10.09 -14.37 -35.50
CA GLY A 89 11.10 -15.40 -35.25
C GLY A 89 11.63 -15.46 -33.81
N MET A 90 11.06 -14.70 -32.87
CA MET A 90 11.44 -14.76 -31.45
C MET A 90 10.82 -15.98 -30.77
N GLY A 91 11.64 -16.75 -30.06
CA GLY A 91 11.16 -17.90 -29.28
C GLY A 91 10.41 -17.49 -28.01
N ASN A 92 9.52 -18.34 -27.51
CA ASN A 92 8.72 -18.05 -26.31
C ASN A 92 9.59 -17.73 -25.07
N ALA A 93 10.69 -18.46 -24.85
CA ALA A 93 11.57 -18.24 -23.70
C ALA A 93 12.29 -16.89 -23.77
N GLU A 94 12.68 -16.48 -24.99
CA GLU A 94 13.29 -15.18 -25.24
C GLU A 94 12.28 -14.05 -25.01
N PHE A 95 11.04 -14.21 -25.49
CA PHE A 95 9.95 -13.27 -25.24
C PHE A 95 9.68 -13.07 -23.74
N GLU A 96 9.55 -14.14 -22.97
CA GLU A 96 9.27 -14.03 -21.53
C GLU A 96 10.40 -13.30 -20.80
N LYS A 97 11.66 -13.57 -21.13
CA LYS A 97 12.79 -12.86 -20.54
C LYS A 97 12.74 -11.35 -20.84
N VAL A 98 12.53 -10.98 -22.10
CA VAL A 98 12.41 -9.56 -22.49
C VAL A 98 11.23 -8.89 -21.80
N TYR A 99 10.08 -9.56 -21.75
CA TYR A 99 8.88 -9.04 -21.10
C TYR A 99 9.11 -8.81 -19.59
N GLU A 100 9.76 -9.75 -18.91
CA GLU A 100 10.11 -9.63 -17.49
C GLU A 100 11.10 -8.50 -17.23
N ASP A 101 12.16 -8.38 -18.02
CA ASP A 101 13.18 -7.34 -17.86
C ASP A 101 12.58 -5.94 -18.03
N VAL A 102 11.73 -5.75 -19.04
CA VAL A 102 10.99 -4.50 -19.25
C VAL A 102 10.02 -4.22 -18.09
N THR A 103 9.29 -5.25 -17.63
CA THR A 103 8.34 -5.10 -16.51
C THR A 103 9.06 -4.70 -15.22
N LYS A 104 10.22 -5.29 -14.92
CA LYS A 104 11.06 -4.92 -13.75
C LYS A 104 11.54 -3.48 -13.87
N SER A 105 12.08 -3.09 -15.01
CA SER A 105 12.56 -1.73 -15.25
C SER A 105 11.45 -0.67 -15.08
N LEU A 106 10.25 -0.94 -15.61
CA LEU A 106 9.09 -0.05 -15.43
C LEU A 106 8.65 0.04 -13.97
N ASN A 107 8.68 -1.08 -13.24
CA ASN A 107 8.30 -1.10 -11.83
C ASN A 107 9.32 -0.36 -10.95
N GLU A 108 10.61 -0.48 -11.24
CA GLU A 108 11.69 0.27 -10.57
C GLU A 108 11.55 1.79 -10.83
N ALA A 109 11.33 2.17 -12.08
CA ALA A 109 11.10 3.57 -12.46
C ALA A 109 9.82 4.14 -11.81
N GLY A 110 8.74 3.35 -11.74
CA GLY A 110 7.48 3.74 -11.10
C GLY A 110 7.56 3.81 -9.57
N ASN A 111 8.38 2.98 -8.93
CA ASN A 111 8.55 2.99 -7.47
C ASN A 111 9.41 4.18 -6.98
N ALA A 112 10.37 4.64 -7.79
CA ALA A 112 11.20 5.80 -7.48
C ALA A 112 10.39 7.13 -7.39
N GLY A 113 9.24 7.23 -8.07
CA GLY A 113 8.34 8.38 -8.01
C GLY A 113 7.40 8.42 -6.79
N SER A 114 7.35 7.36 -5.96
CA SER A 114 6.40 7.23 -4.86
C SER A 114 6.90 7.76 -3.50
N SER A 115 8.16 8.19 -3.39
CA SER A 115 8.78 8.61 -2.11
C SER A 115 8.57 10.10 -1.75
N GLY A 116 7.86 10.89 -2.57
CA GLY A 116 7.92 12.36 -2.51
C GLY A 116 6.61 13.13 -2.25
N ALA A 117 5.56 12.53 -1.67
CA ALA A 117 4.30 13.23 -1.39
C ALA A 117 3.73 12.93 0.00
N GLY A 118 4.45 13.36 1.03
CA GLY A 118 3.98 13.47 2.42
C GLY A 118 4.19 14.90 2.92
N GLY A 119 3.64 15.87 2.20
CA GLY A 119 3.74 17.31 2.53
C GLY A 119 2.98 17.64 3.81
N GLY A 120 3.63 18.47 4.64
CA GLY A 120 3.25 18.80 6.01
C GLY A 120 1.87 19.46 6.15
N GLY A 121 1.16 19.04 7.19
CA GLY A 121 0.10 19.80 7.82
C GLY A 121 0.69 20.56 9.00
N ALA A 122 0.80 21.87 8.84
CA ALA A 122 1.42 22.81 9.77
C ALA A 122 0.69 22.89 11.12
N ALA A 123 1.50 23.12 12.16
CA ALA A 123 1.06 23.64 13.44
C ALA A 123 0.67 25.12 13.34
N GLY A 124 -0.33 25.51 14.12
CA GLY A 124 -0.78 26.88 14.40
C GLY A 124 -2.19 26.78 15.02
N GLY A 125 -2.46 27.06 16.30
CA GLY A 125 -1.76 27.92 17.23
C GLY A 125 -2.23 29.36 17.07
N GLU A 126 -3.49 29.65 17.42
CA GLU A 126 -3.94 31.03 17.69
C GLU A 126 -4.95 31.03 18.84
N ASP A 127 -4.50 31.69 19.90
CA ASP A 127 -5.19 32.14 21.10
C ASP A 127 -6.16 33.27 20.74
N GLY A 128 -7.29 33.38 21.42
CA GLY A 128 -8.33 34.34 21.05
C GLY A 128 -9.50 34.38 22.03
N GLY A 129 -9.22 34.88 23.24
CA GLY A 129 -10.22 35.28 24.20
C GLY A 129 -11.22 36.30 23.64
N GLY A 130 -12.46 36.20 24.09
CA GLY A 130 -13.53 37.10 23.71
C GLY A 130 -14.69 37.04 24.70
N ASP A 131 -14.50 37.67 25.85
CA ASP A 131 -15.59 38.15 26.71
C ASP A 131 -16.62 38.92 25.88
N LYS A 132 -17.88 38.51 25.95
CA LYS A 132 -19.02 39.37 25.61
C LYS A 132 -20.01 39.35 26.76
N LYS A 133 -20.27 40.57 27.24
CA LYS A 133 -21.29 40.99 28.20
C LYS A 133 -22.65 40.34 27.97
#